data_AF-N6Z351-F1
#
_entry.id   AF-N6Z351-F1
#
_cell.length_a   1.000
_cell.length_b   1.000
_cell.length_c   1.000
_cell.angle_alpha   90.00
_cell.angle_beta   90.00
_cell.angle_gamma   90.00
#
_symmetry.space_group_name_H-M   'P 1'
#
loop_
_entity.id
_entity.type
_entity.pdbx_description
1 polymer ?
#
loop_
_entity_poly.entity_id
_entity_poly.type
_entity_poly.pdbx_seq_one_letter_code
_entity_poly.pdbx_strand_id
1 'polypeptide(L)'
;MNRLLSASSRRARLAIASVLLGGAASSFALNTATIVSSALSPDCLEYRVVGICYWLFCTWTGCTVRTSVKVRHYIPDAVVSSYSNTGENPWIEVRAMSMPNPTAQAGGDGTTNHDNENNLAKFKNADVIGHPGGSVFSQFASASGYACQGAGTAFMPYLLSTLDTLAWRYNVPEMVYPQGLRTRNAFFLIA
;
A
#
# COMPACT_ATOMS: atom_id res chain seq x y z
N MET A 1 -5.39 -2.94 54.05
CA MET A 1 -4.98 -1.80 53.18
C MET A 1 -4.91 -2.17 51.69
N ASN A 2 -5.80 -3.03 51.14
CA ASN A 2 -5.69 -3.52 49.75
C ASN A 2 -6.80 -3.08 48.77
N ARG A 3 -7.84 -2.37 49.22
CA ARG A 3 -8.98 -2.02 48.34
C ARG A 3 -8.78 -0.74 47.50
N LEU A 4 -7.90 0.16 47.92
CA LEU A 4 -7.67 1.45 47.24
C LEU A 4 -6.80 1.32 45.97
N LEU A 5 -5.89 0.35 45.93
CA LEU A 5 -5.01 0.10 44.77
C LEU A 5 -5.77 -0.47 43.55
N SER A 6 -6.87 -1.22 43.78
CA SER A 6 -7.66 -1.85 42.69
C SER A 6 -8.55 -0.86 41.91
N ALA A 7 -9.00 0.22 42.56
CA ALA A 7 -9.86 1.22 41.94
C ALA A 7 -9.09 2.17 41.01
N SER A 8 -7.85 2.54 41.39
CA SER A 8 -6.95 3.36 40.57
C SER A 8 -6.58 2.67 39.25
N SER A 9 -6.29 1.37 39.30
CA SER A 9 -6.01 0.52 38.14
C SER A 9 -7.17 0.45 37.14
N ARG A 10 -8.43 0.38 37.61
CA ARG A 10 -9.61 0.35 36.73
C ARG A 10 -9.87 1.69 36.04
N ARG A 11 -9.70 2.81 36.76
CA ARG A 11 -9.85 4.15 36.18
C ARG A 11 -8.77 4.43 35.14
N ALA A 12 -7.53 4.03 35.40
CA ALA A 12 -6.43 4.13 34.44
C ALA A 12 -6.68 3.27 33.19
N ARG A 13 -7.14 2.02 33.35
CA ARG A 13 -7.49 1.14 32.22
C ARG A 13 -8.65 1.67 31.39
N LEU A 14 -9.67 2.24 32.03
CA LEU A 14 -10.79 2.88 31.33
C LEU A 14 -10.34 4.14 30.59
N ALA A 15 -9.48 4.97 31.17
CA ALA A 15 -8.93 6.13 30.49
C ALA A 15 -8.10 5.75 29.25
N ILE A 16 -7.25 4.71 29.37
CA ILE A 16 -6.47 4.19 28.24
C ILE A 16 -7.39 3.63 27.15
N ALA A 17 -8.43 2.87 27.53
CA ALA A 17 -9.41 2.34 26.58
C ALA A 17 -10.17 3.47 25.86
N SER A 18 -10.60 4.52 26.58
CA SER A 18 -11.28 5.68 25.97
C SER A 18 -10.39 6.45 25.00
N VAL A 19 -9.09 6.57 25.29
CA VAL A 19 -8.11 7.19 24.37
C VAL A 19 -7.91 6.33 23.12
N LEU A 20 -7.81 5.00 23.28
CA LEU A 20 -7.66 4.06 22.16
C LEU A 20 -8.91 4.00 21.27
N LEU A 21 -10.11 4.05 21.85
CA LEU A 21 -11.36 4.12 21.08
C LEU A 21 -11.58 5.50 20.41
N GLY A 22 -11.07 6.58 21.01
CA GLY A 22 -11.13 7.92 20.42
C GLY A 22 -10.21 8.14 19.22
N GLY A 23 -9.23 7.24 19.01
CA GLY A 23 -8.30 7.27 17.88
C GLY A 23 -8.82 6.59 16.61
N ALA A 24 -10.02 6.00 16.63
CA ALA A 24 -10.65 5.47 15.42
C ALA A 24 -11.13 6.62 14.53
N ALA A 25 -10.22 7.18 13.75
CA ALA A 25 -10.56 8.15 12.71
C ALA A 25 -11.54 7.51 11.72
N SER A 26 -12.63 8.20 11.41
CA SER A 26 -13.52 7.81 10.32
C SER A 26 -12.70 7.65 9.04
N SER A 27 -13.02 6.62 8.24
CA SER A 27 -12.48 6.45 6.89
C SER A 27 -13.00 7.57 5.98
N PHE A 28 -12.40 8.76 6.06
CA PHE A 28 -12.66 9.83 5.11
C PHE A 28 -12.07 9.48 3.75
N ALA A 29 -12.66 10.03 2.69
CA ALA A 29 -12.08 9.93 1.36
C ALA A 29 -10.67 10.54 1.39
N LEU A 30 -9.69 9.79 0.88
CA LEU A 30 -8.29 10.18 0.88
C LEU A 30 -8.10 11.31 -0.14
N ASN A 31 -7.35 12.32 0.27
CA ASN A 31 -6.89 13.36 -0.63
C ASN A 31 -5.38 13.23 -0.86
N THR A 32 -4.89 13.92 -1.88
CA THR A 32 -3.47 13.91 -2.27
C THR A 32 -2.58 14.33 -1.09
N ALA A 33 -3.00 15.32 -0.29
CA ALA A 33 -2.22 15.78 0.86
C ALA A 33 -2.04 14.70 1.94
N THR A 34 -3.10 13.93 2.25
CA THR A 34 -3.05 12.81 3.20
C THR A 34 -2.20 11.64 2.70
N ILE A 35 -2.20 11.40 1.38
CA ILE A 35 -1.37 10.37 0.75
C ILE A 35 0.11 10.78 0.78
N VAL A 36 0.41 12.03 0.42
CA VAL A 36 1.77 12.56 0.46
C VAL A 36 2.31 12.57 1.89
N SER A 37 1.50 12.96 2.88
CA SER A 37 1.93 13.01 4.26
C SER A 37 2.15 11.61 4.87
N SER A 38 1.33 10.61 4.49
CA SER A 38 1.50 9.24 4.99
C SER A 38 2.80 8.59 4.49
N ALA A 39 3.22 8.93 3.27
CA ALA A 39 4.48 8.46 2.69
C ALA A 39 5.74 9.01 3.39
N LEU A 40 5.62 10.13 4.12
CA LEU A 40 6.70 10.69 4.93
C LEU A 40 6.76 10.09 6.35
N SER A 41 5.84 9.20 6.71
CA SER A 41 5.84 8.56 8.02
C SER A 41 7.06 7.64 8.19
N PRO A 42 7.69 7.63 9.37
CA PRO A 42 8.82 6.73 9.66
C PRO A 42 8.47 5.25 9.45
N ASP A 43 7.23 4.88 9.76
CA ASP A 43 6.73 3.52 9.61
C ASP A 43 6.61 3.10 8.14
N CYS A 44 6.21 4.01 7.24
CA CYS A 44 6.13 3.73 5.80
C CYS A 44 7.53 3.58 5.17
N LEU A 45 8.48 4.42 5.56
CA LEU A 45 9.83 4.41 5.00
C LEU A 45 10.67 3.22 5.50
N GLU A 46 10.36 2.68 6.69
CA GLU A 46 11.14 1.65 7.40
C GLU A 46 12.66 1.85 7.24
N TYR A 47 13.11 3.08 7.45
CA TYR A 47 14.49 3.45 7.18
C TYR A 47 15.42 2.79 8.20
N ARG A 48 16.35 1.96 7.73
CA ARG A 48 17.28 1.24 8.59
C ARG A 48 18.67 1.07 7.98
N VAL A 49 19.68 1.24 8.81
CA VAL A 49 21.05 0.87 8.46
C VAL A 49 21.16 -0.64 8.55
N VAL A 50 21.40 -1.31 7.42
CA VAL A 50 21.54 -2.77 7.35
C VAL A 50 22.99 -3.23 7.47
N GLY A 51 23.96 -2.33 7.27
CA GLY A 51 25.37 -2.67 7.41
C GLY A 51 26.31 -1.56 6.97
N ILE A 52 27.58 -1.93 6.88
CA ILE A 52 28.69 -1.07 6.50
C ILE A 52 29.48 -1.80 5.42
N CYS A 53 29.78 -1.12 4.32
CA CYS A 53 30.61 -1.66 3.26
C CYS A 53 32.00 -1.05 3.35
N TYR A 54 33.01 -1.90 3.37
CA TYR A 54 34.41 -1.49 3.24
C TYR A 54 34.85 -1.76 1.81
N TRP A 55 35.43 -0.76 1.16
CA TRP A 55 36.05 -0.94 -0.15
C TRP A 55 37.41 -0.27 -0.19
N LEU A 56 38.35 -0.97 -0.82
CA LEU A 56 39.71 -0.48 -1.02
C LEU A 56 39.71 0.48 -2.21
N PHE A 57 40.07 1.73 -1.99
CA PHE A 57 40.25 2.71 -3.04
C PHE A 57 41.75 2.97 -3.23
N CYS A 58 42.30 2.49 -4.35
CA CYS A 58 43.71 2.65 -4.68
C CYS A 58 43.92 3.73 -5.74
N THR A 59 44.87 4.61 -5.48
CA THR A 59 45.44 5.54 -6.46
C THR A 59 46.91 5.16 -6.70
N TRP A 60 47.58 5.91 -7.58
CA TRP A 60 48.97 5.66 -7.96
C TRP A 60 49.95 5.91 -6.79
N THR A 61 49.49 6.59 -5.73
CA THR A 61 50.28 6.96 -4.55
C THR A 61 49.99 6.08 -3.32
N GLY A 62 48.98 5.19 -3.39
CA GLY A 62 48.65 4.30 -2.28
C GLY A 62 47.19 3.83 -2.28
N CYS A 63 46.87 2.95 -1.33
CA CYS A 63 45.51 2.43 -1.13
C CYS A 63 44.93 2.89 0.20
N THR A 64 43.68 3.34 0.18
CA THR A 64 42.93 3.76 1.37
C THR A 64 41.65 2.96 1.46
N VAL A 65 41.35 2.41 2.64
CA VAL A 65 40.05 1.79 2.91
C VAL A 65 39.01 2.90 3.07
N ARG A 66 37.98 2.89 2.22
CA ARG A 66 36.81 3.76 2.35
C ARG A 66 35.65 2.95 2.91
N THR A 67 34.93 3.57 3.84
CA THR A 67 33.78 2.97 4.51
C THR A 67 32.53 3.70 4.05
N SER A 68 31.46 2.96 3.79
CA SER A 68 30.14 3.52 3.49
C SER A 68 29.05 2.79 4.25
N VAL A 69 27.93 3.49 4.47
CA VAL A 69 26.77 2.91 5.14
C VAL A 69 25.87 2.26 4.10
N LYS A 70 25.43 1.02 4.37
CA LYS A 70 24.38 0.35 3.60
C LYS A 70 23.05 0.56 4.29
N VAL A 71 22.12 1.18 3.57
CA VAL A 71 20.79 1.53 4.06
C VAL A 71 19.75 0.70 3.31
N ARG A 72 18.71 0.27 4.02
CA ARG A 72 17.46 -0.24 3.45
C ARG A 72 16.35 0.73 3.82
N HIS A 73 15.53 1.09 2.85
CA HIS A 73 14.30 1.87 3.04
C HIS A 73 13.30 1.49 1.96
N TYR A 74 12.02 1.81 2.17
CA TYR A 74 10.99 1.73 1.15
C TYR A 74 10.87 3.04 0.38
N ILE A 75 10.40 2.94 -0.87
CA ILE A 75 10.13 4.08 -1.74
C ILE A 75 8.63 4.08 -2.06
N PRO A 76 7.92 5.18 -1.79
CA PRO A 76 6.51 5.30 -2.15
C PRO A 76 6.39 5.64 -3.64
N ASP A 77 6.38 4.62 -4.50
CA ASP A 77 6.31 4.79 -5.96
C ASP A 77 4.88 4.76 -6.52
N ALA A 78 3.97 4.06 -5.85
CA ALA A 78 2.59 3.91 -6.28
C ALA A 78 1.62 3.89 -5.09
N VAL A 79 0.41 4.37 -5.34
CA VAL A 79 -0.76 4.25 -4.46
C VAL A 79 -1.67 3.21 -5.07
N VAL A 80 -2.02 2.21 -4.26
CA VAL A 80 -2.97 1.16 -4.63
C VAL A 80 -4.29 1.44 -3.92
N SER A 81 -5.32 1.73 -4.69
CA SER A 81 -6.68 1.93 -4.20
C SER A 81 -7.51 0.68 -4.46
N SER A 82 -8.17 0.15 -3.43
CA SER A 82 -9.18 -0.92 -3.57
C SER A 82 -10.55 -0.42 -3.13
N TYR A 83 -11.59 -0.67 -3.93
CA TYR A 83 -12.94 -0.15 -3.67
C TYR A 83 -14.03 -1.04 -4.30
N SER A 84 -15.22 -1.03 -3.69
CA SER A 84 -16.32 -1.87 -4.19
C SER A 84 -16.98 -1.25 -5.42
N ASN A 85 -17.43 0.00 -5.32
CA ASN A 85 -18.31 0.57 -6.32
C ASN A 85 -17.52 1.29 -7.40
N THR A 86 -17.78 0.98 -8.66
CA THR A 86 -17.12 1.64 -9.78
C THR A 86 -17.27 3.16 -9.70
N GLY A 87 -16.18 3.90 -9.88
CA GLY A 87 -16.17 5.37 -9.74
C GLY A 87 -16.03 5.89 -8.30
N GLU A 88 -16.07 5.03 -7.28
CA GLU A 88 -15.91 5.40 -5.86
C GLU A 88 -14.50 5.15 -5.32
N ASN A 89 -13.46 5.42 -6.11
CA ASN A 89 -12.07 5.32 -5.65
C ASN A 89 -11.87 6.20 -4.39
N PRO A 90 -11.32 5.70 -3.25
CA PRO A 90 -11.15 6.49 -2.04
C PRO A 90 -10.30 7.74 -2.26
N TRP A 91 -9.38 7.73 -3.23
CA TRP A 91 -8.59 8.89 -3.63
C TRP A 91 -9.40 9.79 -4.57
N ILE A 92 -9.93 10.89 -4.02
CA ILE A 92 -10.97 11.71 -4.69
C ILE A 92 -10.50 12.36 -5.99
N GLU A 93 -9.25 12.83 -6.04
CA GLU A 93 -8.73 13.59 -7.18
C GLU A 93 -8.50 12.72 -8.42
N VAL A 94 -8.32 11.40 -8.23
CA VAL A 94 -8.08 10.46 -9.32
C VAL A 94 -9.33 9.67 -9.71
N ARG A 95 -10.47 9.84 -9.02
CA ARG A 95 -11.74 9.16 -9.36
C ARG A 95 -12.13 9.33 -10.83
N ALA A 96 -11.85 10.51 -11.39
CA ALA A 96 -12.14 10.81 -12.80
C ALA A 96 -11.37 9.92 -13.79
N MET A 97 -10.29 9.27 -13.36
CA MET A 97 -9.55 8.31 -14.19
C MET A 97 -10.24 6.94 -14.27
N SER A 98 -11.08 6.59 -13.29
CA SER A 98 -11.73 5.27 -13.18
C SER A 98 -13.26 5.38 -13.19
N MET A 99 -13.76 6.11 -14.19
CA MET A 99 -15.20 6.33 -14.36
C MET A 99 -15.95 5.03 -14.67
N PRO A 100 -17.22 4.91 -14.26
CA PRO A 100 -18.07 3.80 -14.64
C PRO A 100 -18.17 3.65 -16.16
N ASN A 101 -18.02 2.42 -16.64
CA ASN A 101 -18.17 2.06 -18.05
C ASN A 101 -18.97 0.75 -18.16
N PRO A 102 -19.50 0.40 -19.35
CA PRO A 102 -20.38 -0.76 -19.51
C PRO A 102 -19.75 -2.11 -19.14
N THR A 103 -18.43 -2.19 -19.18
CA THR A 103 -17.66 -3.40 -18.91
C THR A 103 -17.16 -3.49 -17.45
N ALA A 104 -17.21 -2.38 -16.71
CA ALA A 104 -16.79 -2.31 -15.33
C ALA A 104 -17.97 -2.67 -14.42
N GLN A 105 -17.81 -3.72 -13.63
CA GLN A 105 -18.78 -4.11 -12.62
C GLN A 105 -18.32 -3.63 -11.25
N ALA A 106 -19.28 -3.17 -10.44
CA ALA A 106 -19.07 -2.89 -9.04
C ALA A 106 -18.87 -4.19 -8.24
N GLY A 107 -18.61 -4.06 -6.95
CA GLY A 107 -18.39 -5.15 -6.02
C GLY A 107 -19.47 -6.22 -6.12
N GLY A 108 -19.02 -7.46 -6.09
CA GLY A 108 -19.86 -8.64 -6.20
C GLY A 108 -19.30 -9.78 -5.36
N ASP A 109 -20.13 -10.75 -5.06
CA ASP A 109 -19.71 -11.92 -4.29
C ASP A 109 -19.11 -12.95 -5.25
N GLY A 110 -17.92 -13.43 -4.92
CA GLY A 110 -17.25 -14.50 -5.65
C GLY A 110 -17.83 -15.88 -5.35
N THR A 111 -19.01 -15.96 -4.73
CA THR A 111 -19.66 -17.20 -4.32
C THR A 111 -20.94 -17.44 -5.10
N THR A 112 -21.32 -18.70 -5.22
CA THR A 112 -22.57 -19.16 -5.83
C THR A 112 -23.75 -19.15 -4.85
N ASN A 113 -23.59 -18.53 -3.67
CA ASN A 113 -24.56 -18.52 -2.56
C ASN A 113 -24.96 -19.93 -2.08
N HIS A 114 -24.01 -20.86 -2.04
CA HIS A 114 -24.24 -22.18 -1.44
C HIS A 114 -23.92 -22.15 0.06
N ASP A 115 -24.70 -22.86 0.88
CA ASP A 115 -24.62 -22.79 2.36
C ASP A 115 -23.26 -23.20 2.95
N ASN A 116 -22.46 -23.96 2.20
CA ASN A 116 -21.12 -24.40 2.59
C ASN A 116 -19.99 -23.59 1.94
N GLU A 117 -20.31 -22.47 1.29
CA GLU A 117 -19.33 -21.65 0.57
C GLU A 117 -18.95 -20.40 1.36
N ASN A 118 -17.65 -20.11 1.42
CA ASN A 118 -17.16 -19.01 2.23
C ASN A 118 -17.28 -17.68 1.47
N ASN A 119 -17.98 -16.71 2.03
CA ASN A 119 -18.29 -15.42 1.40
C ASN A 119 -17.19 -14.35 1.54
N LEU A 120 -15.95 -14.76 1.86
CA LEU A 120 -14.79 -13.86 1.99
C LEU A 120 -14.33 -13.32 0.64
N ALA A 121 -14.57 -14.04 -0.45
CA ALA A 121 -14.24 -13.59 -1.79
C ALA A 121 -15.23 -12.49 -2.21
N LYS A 122 -14.85 -11.22 -2.04
CA LYS A 122 -15.58 -10.07 -2.54
C LYS A 122 -14.78 -9.43 -3.67
N PHE A 123 -15.41 -9.30 -4.83
CA PHE A 123 -14.86 -8.56 -5.94
C PHE A 123 -14.72 -7.08 -5.55
N LYS A 124 -13.56 -6.50 -5.88
CA LYS A 124 -13.25 -5.08 -5.71
C LYS A 124 -12.58 -4.59 -6.99
N ASN A 125 -12.82 -3.33 -7.33
CA ASN A 125 -11.99 -2.63 -8.30
C ASN A 125 -10.68 -2.23 -7.62
N ALA A 126 -9.59 -2.31 -8.38
CA ALA A 126 -8.26 -1.91 -7.97
C ALA A 126 -7.66 -0.93 -8.99
N ASP A 127 -7.08 0.16 -8.49
CA ASP A 127 -6.35 1.13 -9.31
C ASP A 127 -4.95 1.30 -8.73
N VAL A 128 -3.94 1.28 -9.60
CA VAL A 128 -2.53 1.53 -9.26
C VAL A 128 -2.09 2.79 -9.98
N ILE A 129 -1.84 3.85 -9.20
CA ILE A 129 -1.50 5.17 -9.73
C ILE A 129 -0.20 5.63 -9.07
N GLY A 130 0.69 6.24 -9.85
CA GLY A 130 1.98 6.71 -9.37
C GLY A 130 1.85 7.75 -8.26
N HIS A 131 2.67 7.56 -7.22
CA HIS A 131 2.56 8.33 -5.99
C HIS A 131 2.96 9.80 -6.21
N PRO A 132 2.11 10.78 -5.82
CA PRO A 132 2.36 12.19 -6.09
C PRO A 132 3.56 12.74 -5.32
N GLY A 133 3.84 12.17 -4.14
CA GLY A 133 5.01 12.49 -3.33
C GLY A 133 6.29 11.76 -3.73
N GLY A 134 6.27 10.86 -4.72
CA GLY A 134 7.45 10.08 -5.11
C GLY A 134 8.59 10.97 -5.64
N SER A 135 8.26 12.01 -6.41
CA SER A 135 9.24 13.00 -6.91
C SER A 135 9.78 13.92 -5.80
N VAL A 136 8.93 14.30 -4.84
CA VAL A 136 9.34 15.09 -3.68
C VAL A 136 10.22 14.26 -2.76
N PHE A 137 9.87 12.99 -2.56
CA PHE A 137 10.69 12.05 -1.81
C PHE A 137 12.04 11.83 -2.49
N SER A 138 12.09 11.60 -3.80
CA SER A 138 13.37 11.40 -4.49
C SER A 138 14.26 12.65 -4.44
N GLN A 139 13.69 13.86 -4.49
CA GLN A 139 14.42 15.12 -4.29
C GLN A 139 14.93 15.29 -2.85
N PHE A 140 14.06 15.12 -1.85
CA PHE A 140 14.45 15.23 -0.44
C PHE A 140 15.49 14.16 -0.05
N ALA A 141 15.24 12.92 -0.48
CA ALA A 141 16.03 11.78 -0.08
C ALA A 141 17.35 11.71 -0.86
N SER A 142 17.42 12.18 -2.12
CA SER A 142 18.70 12.35 -2.84
C SER A 142 19.66 13.32 -2.13
N ALA A 143 19.16 14.32 -1.38
CA ALA A 143 19.98 15.20 -0.58
C ALA A 143 20.69 14.48 0.58
N SER A 144 20.12 13.36 1.07
CA SER A 144 20.76 12.52 2.10
C SER A 144 21.86 11.61 1.55
N GLY A 145 21.94 11.40 0.22
CA GLY A 145 22.90 10.51 -0.44
C GLY A 145 22.67 9.00 -0.20
N TYR A 146 21.69 8.63 0.64
CA TYR A 146 21.40 7.24 1.01
C TYR A 146 19.98 6.80 0.63
N ALA A 147 19.39 7.45 -0.38
CA ALA A 147 18.09 7.12 -0.89
C ALA A 147 18.12 6.69 -2.36
N CYS A 148 17.38 5.63 -2.64
CA CYS A 148 17.18 5.12 -3.99
C CYS A 148 16.21 6.01 -4.78
N GLN A 149 16.42 6.08 -6.10
CA GLN A 149 15.47 6.71 -7.02
C GLN A 149 14.24 5.83 -7.18
N GLY A 150 13.07 6.45 -7.12
CA GLY A 150 11.79 5.80 -7.39
C GLY A 150 11.57 5.59 -8.88
N ALA A 151 10.82 4.55 -9.23
CA ALA A 151 10.44 4.25 -10.62
C ALA A 151 9.11 4.91 -11.04
N GLY A 152 8.32 5.40 -10.08
CA GLY A 152 6.98 5.93 -10.32
C GLY A 152 6.96 7.40 -10.77
N THR A 153 6.25 7.68 -11.86
CA THR A 153 5.83 9.04 -12.25
C THR A 153 4.54 9.45 -11.54
N ALA A 154 4.50 10.65 -10.96
CA ALA A 154 3.35 11.17 -10.21
C ALA A 154 2.07 11.21 -11.08
N PHE A 155 0.96 10.75 -10.50
CA PHE A 155 -0.38 10.70 -11.14
C PHE A 155 -0.50 9.85 -12.41
N MET A 156 0.51 9.05 -12.74
CA MET A 156 0.45 8.13 -13.88
C MET A 156 -0.35 6.88 -13.53
N PRO A 157 -1.42 6.53 -14.27
CA PRO A 157 -2.15 5.29 -14.05
C PRO A 157 -1.37 4.11 -14.65
N TYR A 158 -0.91 3.18 -13.81
CA TYR A 158 -0.27 1.94 -14.23
C TYR A 158 -1.29 0.81 -14.42
N LEU A 159 -2.34 0.81 -13.59
CA LEU A 159 -3.44 -0.14 -13.68
C LEU A 159 -4.74 0.57 -13.33
N LEU A 160 -5.76 0.37 -14.15
CA LEU A 160 -7.13 0.76 -13.87
C LEU A 160 -8.02 -0.45 -14.17
N SER A 161 -8.47 -1.13 -13.12
CA SER A 161 -9.31 -2.34 -13.23
C SER A 161 -10.65 -2.13 -13.98
N THR A 162 -11.08 -0.88 -14.11
CA THR A 162 -12.27 -0.51 -14.88
C THR A 162 -12.02 -0.55 -16.38
N LEU A 163 -10.79 -0.28 -16.82
CA LEU A 163 -10.39 -0.31 -18.23
C LEU A 163 -9.77 -1.65 -18.64
N ASP A 164 -9.22 -2.40 -17.69
CA ASP A 164 -8.61 -3.71 -17.92
C ASP A 164 -9.63 -4.86 -17.83
N THR A 165 -10.57 -4.88 -18.78
CA THR A 165 -11.69 -5.83 -18.73
C THR A 165 -11.26 -7.29 -18.94
N LEU A 166 -10.30 -7.53 -19.83
CA LEU A 166 -9.89 -8.88 -20.21
C LEU A 166 -9.13 -9.56 -19.09
N ALA A 167 -8.12 -8.92 -18.51
CA ALA A 167 -7.40 -9.53 -17.41
C ALA A 167 -8.22 -9.46 -16.11
N TRP A 168 -8.83 -8.32 -15.78
CA TRP A 168 -9.50 -8.15 -14.49
C TRP A 168 -10.86 -8.85 -14.36
N ARG A 169 -11.63 -9.02 -15.45
CA ARG A 169 -12.96 -9.68 -15.42
C ARG A 169 -12.93 -11.12 -15.87
N TYR A 170 -12.17 -11.39 -16.93
CA TYR A 170 -12.17 -12.72 -17.53
C TYR A 170 -10.99 -13.57 -17.08
N ASN A 171 -10.09 -13.04 -16.23
CA ASN A 171 -8.99 -13.80 -15.63
C ASN A 171 -8.13 -14.49 -16.71
N VAL A 172 -7.99 -13.82 -17.86
CA VAL A 172 -7.34 -14.37 -19.07
C VAL A 172 -5.88 -14.78 -18.79
N PRO A 173 -5.06 -13.99 -18.06
CA PRO A 173 -3.71 -14.41 -17.70
C PRO A 173 -3.65 -15.71 -16.89
N GLU A 174 -4.67 -16.03 -16.11
CA GLU A 174 -4.73 -17.19 -15.24
C GLU A 174 -5.22 -18.44 -15.98
N MET A 175 -5.90 -18.27 -17.12
CA MET A 175 -6.36 -19.37 -17.97
C MET A 175 -5.20 -20.16 -18.58
N VAL A 176 -4.04 -19.53 -18.79
CA VAL A 176 -2.85 -20.20 -19.33
C VAL A 176 -2.09 -21.01 -18.28
N TYR A 177 -2.41 -20.83 -17.00
CA TYR A 177 -1.79 -21.59 -15.91
C TYR A 177 -2.66 -22.78 -15.50
N PRO A 178 -2.14 -24.03 -15.58
CA PRO A 178 -2.89 -25.23 -15.21
C PRO A 178 -3.39 -25.24 -13.76
N GLN A 179 -2.72 -24.50 -12.87
CA GLN A 179 -3.12 -24.35 -11.47
C GLN A 179 -4.33 -23.43 -11.29
N GLY A 180 -4.52 -22.44 -12.16
CA GLY A 180 -5.66 -21.50 -12.11
C GLY A 180 -6.97 -22.13 -12.59
N LEU A 181 -6.90 -23.14 -13.46
CA LEU A 181 -8.08 -23.83 -14.00
C LEU A 181 -8.81 -24.73 -12.99
N ARG A 182 -8.10 -25.21 -11.95
CA ARG A 182 -8.69 -26.04 -10.88
C ARG A 182 -9.43 -25.22 -9.82
N THR A 183 -9.24 -23.91 -9.80
CA THR A 183 -9.81 -22.97 -8.83
C THR A 183 -10.84 -22.04 -9.46
N ARG A 184 -11.73 -22.55 -10.32
CA ARG A 184 -12.89 -21.77 -10.81
C ARG A 184 -13.76 -21.15 -9.69
N ASN A 185 -13.58 -21.59 -8.44
CA ASN A 185 -14.25 -21.04 -7.24
C ASN A 185 -13.29 -20.41 -6.21
N ALA A 186 -12.00 -20.23 -6.51
CA ALA A 186 -11.11 -19.47 -5.64
C ALA A 186 -10.58 -18.26 -6.39
N PHE A 187 -11.36 -17.18 -6.28
CA PHE A 187 -10.92 -15.80 -6.47
C PHE A 187 -9.48 -15.65 -5.97
N PHE A 188 -8.55 -15.37 -6.87
CA PHE A 188 -7.16 -15.21 -6.49
C PHE A 188 -6.99 -13.86 -5.80
N LEU A 189 -6.66 -13.94 -4.53
CA LEU A 189 -5.93 -12.93 -3.77
C LEU A 189 -4.78 -12.40 -4.62
N ILE A 190 -4.87 -11.14 -5.03
CA ILE A 190 -3.66 -10.35 -5.23
C ILE A 190 -3.20 -10.00 -3.81
N ALA A 191 -2.02 -10.49 -3.46
CA ALA A 191 -1.30 -10.15 -2.24
C ALA A 191 -0.99 -8.66 -2.16
#